data_AF-A0A3D3H017-F1
#
_entry.id   AF-A0A3D3H017-F1
#
_cell.length_a   1.000
_cell.length_b   1.000
_cell.length_c   1.000
_cell.angle_alpha   90.00
_cell.angle_beta   90.00
_cell.angle_gamma   90.00
#
_symmetry.space_group_name_H-M   'P 1'
#
loop_
_entity.id
_entity.type
_entity.pdbx_description
1 polymer ?
#
loop_
_entity_poly.entity_id
_entity_poly.type
_entity_poly.pdbx_seq_one_letter_code
_entity_poly.pdbx_strand_id
1 'polypeptide(L)'
;MTPLTGEDAYHYLVEKNYLYLKIVRKNNKFTFLYSEGGEQWSYLRSFSLTSTKAIKGRLIAQSPISKNIKLYILIFYLRNKTLKFLW
;
A
#
# COMPACT_ATOMS: atom_id res chain seq x y z
N MET A 1 0.04 28.33 -11.66
CA MET A 1 -0.09 26.89 -11.95
C MET A 1 0.70 26.12 -10.92
N THR A 2 0.04 25.59 -9.89
CA THR A 2 0.64 24.66 -8.91
C THR A 2 0.67 23.25 -9.52
N PRO A 3 1.72 22.45 -9.27
CA PRO A 3 1.76 21.08 -9.80
C PRO A 3 0.65 20.24 -9.16
N LEU A 4 -0.13 19.57 -10.02
CA LEU A 4 -1.22 18.63 -9.70
C LEU A 4 -0.70 17.31 -9.12
N THR A 5 0.09 17.37 -8.04
CA THR A 5 0.56 16.18 -7.32
C THR A 5 0.32 16.37 -5.84
N GLY A 6 -0.93 16.14 -5.42
CA GLY A 6 -1.26 15.96 -4.01
C GLY A 6 -0.70 14.62 -3.55
N GLU A 7 0.46 14.64 -2.91
CA GLU A 7 0.92 13.52 -2.09
C GLU A 7 0.28 13.64 -0.71
N ASP A 8 -0.90 13.04 -0.54
CA ASP A 8 -1.48 12.92 0.79
C ASP A 8 -0.81 11.73 1.49
N ALA A 9 -0.21 11.97 2.65
CA ALA A 9 0.44 10.95 3.45
C ALA A 9 0.00 11.07 4.90
N TYR A 10 -0.45 9.97 5.47
CA TYR A 10 -0.76 9.85 6.88
C TYR A 10 0.24 8.92 7.54
N HIS A 11 0.73 9.34 8.70
CA HIS A 11 1.54 8.52 9.58
C HIS A 11 0.62 7.78 10.55
N TYR A 12 0.85 6.48 10.69
CA TYR A 12 0.16 5.66 11.69
C TYR A 12 1.19 4.89 12.51
N LEU A 13 1.06 5.00 13.84
CA LEU A 13 1.84 4.18 14.76
C LEU A 13 1.15 2.83 14.88
N VAL A 14 1.85 1.75 14.51
CA VAL A 14 1.34 0.39 14.68
C VAL A 14 1.75 -0.09 16.06
N GLU A 15 0.78 -0.32 16.93
CA GLU A 15 1.02 -0.83 18.29
C GLU A 15 1.15 -2.36 18.32
N LYS A 16 0.61 -3.04 17.30
CA LYS A 16 0.63 -4.51 17.17
C LYS A 16 1.86 -5.01 16.42
N ASN A 17 2.20 -6.28 16.65
CA ASN A 17 3.34 -6.93 16.00
C ASN A 17 3.04 -7.38 14.55
N TYR A 18 1.85 -7.10 14.03
CA TYR A 18 1.42 -7.46 12.69
C TYR A 18 0.49 -6.39 12.13
N LEU A 19 0.42 -6.32 10.79
CA LEU A 19 -0.48 -5.42 10.08
C LEU A 19 -0.87 -6.03 8.73
N TYR A 20 -2.09 -5.76 8.29
CA TYR A 20 -2.51 -6.04 6.92
C TYR A 20 -2.29 -4.82 6.05
N LEU A 21 -1.65 -5.03 4.90
CA LEU A 21 -1.44 -3.99 3.90
C LEU A 21 -2.20 -4.33 2.62
N LYS A 22 -2.76 -3.31 1.99
CA LYS A 22 -3.48 -3.44 0.72
C LYS A 22 -3.13 -2.29 -0.20
N ILE A 23 -2.88 -2.63 -1.46
CA ILE A 23 -2.65 -1.67 -2.52
C ILE A 23 -3.77 -1.86 -3.53
N VAL A 24 -4.52 -0.79 -3.80
CA VAL A 24 -5.56 -0.76 -4.82
C VAL A 24 -5.11 0.14 -5.95
N ARG A 25 -5.22 -0.35 -7.18
CA ARG A 25 -4.98 0.43 -8.39
C ARG A 25 -6.30 0.63 -9.14
N LYS A 26 -6.65 1.89 -9.42
CA LYS A 26 -7.73 2.27 -10.34
C LYS A 26 -7.14 3.19 -11.41
N ASN A 27 -7.12 2.75 -12.66
CA ASN A 27 -6.43 3.42 -13.77
C ASN A 27 -4.95 3.66 -13.41
N ASN A 28 -4.52 4.92 -13.35
CA ASN A 28 -3.17 5.32 -13.00
C ASN A 28 -3.00 5.67 -11.52
N LYS A 29 -4.07 5.62 -10.71
CA LYS A 29 -4.01 5.95 -9.27
C LYS A 29 -3.79 4.70 -8.44
N PHE A 30 -2.78 4.75 -7.57
CA PHE A 30 -2.50 3.77 -6.54
C PHE A 30 -2.93 4.31 -5.19
N THR A 31 -3.57 3.48 -4.38
CA THR A 31 -4.01 3.80 -3.02
C THR A 31 -3.51 2.72 -2.08
N PHE A 32 -2.81 3.14 -1.04
CA PHE A 32 -2.23 2.31 0.01
C PHE A 32 -3.13 2.40 1.24
N LEU A 33 -3.53 1.24 1.71
CA LEU A 33 -4.44 1.05 2.82
C LEU A 33 -3.80 0.11 3.84
N TYR A 34 -4.18 0.26 5.09
CA TYR A 34 -3.83 -0.67 6.16
C TYR A 34 -5.05 -1.13 6.95
N SER A 35 -4.90 -2.25 7.65
CA SER A 35 -5.87 -2.73 8.61
C SER A 35 -5.18 -3.49 9.72
N GLU A 36 -5.65 -3.34 10.96
CA GLU A 36 -5.20 -4.18 12.07
C GLU A 36 -5.94 -5.52 12.15
N GLY A 37 -7.16 -5.59 11.59
CA GLY A 37 -8.02 -6.78 11.63
C GLY A 37 -8.18 -7.49 10.28
N GLY A 38 -7.80 -6.85 9.17
CA GLY A 38 -7.97 -7.37 7.81
C GLY A 38 -9.35 -7.07 7.19
N GLU A 39 -10.26 -6.43 7.93
CA GLU A 39 -11.64 -6.15 7.52
C GLU A 39 -11.88 -4.67 7.24
N GLN A 40 -11.56 -3.80 8.21
CA GLN A 40 -11.71 -2.35 8.10
C GLN A 40 -10.42 -1.72 7.60
N TRP A 41 -10.49 -0.96 6.52
CA TRP A 41 -9.32 -0.41 5.84
C TRP A 41 -9.21 1.09 6.02
N SER A 42 -8.07 1.52 6.54
CA SER A 42 -7.72 2.92 6.73
C SER A 42 -6.76 3.40 5.64
N TYR A 43 -6.92 4.64 5.21
CA TYR A 43 -6.07 5.29 4.21
C TYR A 43 -4.68 5.62 4.77
N LEU A 44 -3.63 5.32 3.99
CA LEU A 44 -2.26 5.81 4.26
C LEU A 44 -1.84 6.89 3.27
N ARG A 45 -1.90 6.56 1.98
CA ARG A 45 -1.35 7.39 0.90
C ARG A 45 -1.96 7.01 -0.44
N SER A 46 -1.98 7.95 -1.36
CA SER A 46 -2.22 7.67 -2.77
C SER A 46 -1.30 8.50 -3.66
N PHE A 47 -1.04 7.99 -4.85
CA PHE A 47 -0.32 8.71 -5.89
C PHE A 47 -0.81 8.25 -7.26
N SER A 48 -0.56 9.09 -8.27
CA SER A 48 -0.80 8.75 -9.67
C SER A 48 0.52 8.42 -10.34
N LEU A 49 0.57 7.30 -11.05
CA LEU A 49 1.72 6.87 -11.85
C LEU A 49 1.26 6.56 -13.26
N THR A 50 1.52 7.50 -14.17
CA THR A 50 1.31 7.30 -15.60
C THR A 50 2.52 6.58 -16.18
N SER A 51 2.32 5.36 -16.67
CA SER A 51 3.37 4.58 -17.33
C SER A 51 2.75 3.75 -18.44
N THR A 52 3.44 3.70 -19.59
CA THR A 52 3.10 2.80 -20.70
C THR A 52 3.64 1.39 -20.48
N LYS A 53 4.51 1.18 -19.48
CA LYS A 53 5.10 -0.11 -19.14
C LYS A 53 4.25 -0.87 -18.12
N ALA A 54 4.33 -2.19 -18.17
CA ALA A 54 3.75 -3.04 -17.14
C ALA A 54 4.35 -2.71 -15.77
N ILE A 55 3.49 -2.58 -14.76
CA ILE A 55 3.91 -2.27 -13.38
C ILE A 55 4.10 -3.59 -12.61
N LYS A 56 5.27 -3.77 -12.02
CA LYS A 56 5.60 -4.94 -11.18
C LYS A 56 5.49 -4.54 -9.70
N GLY A 57 4.81 -5.36 -8.91
CA GLY A 57 4.75 -5.22 -7.45
C GLY A 57 5.55 -6.34 -6.78
N ARG A 58 6.24 -6.02 -5.67
CA ARG A 58 6.98 -6.99 -4.85
C ARG A 58 6.91 -6.59 -3.38
N LEU A 59 6.97 -7.57 -2.49
CA LEU A 59 7.19 -7.36 -1.06
C LEU A 59 8.69 -7.35 -0.78
N ILE A 60 9.17 -6.32 -0.07
CA ILE A 60 10.57 -6.12 0.26
C ILE A 60 10.65 -5.78 1.75
N ALA A 61 11.53 -6.45 2.48
CA ALA A 61 11.94 -6.10 3.83
C ALA A 61 13.35 -5.53 3.76
N GLN A 62 13.55 -4.32 4.25
CA GLN A 62 14.86 -3.68 4.29
C GLN A 62 15.06 -3.00 5.63
N SER A 63 16.24 -3.18 6.23
CA SER A 63 16.68 -2.37 7.37
C SER A 63 17.80 -1.45 6.91
N PRO A 64 17.69 -0.14 7.12
CA PRO A 64 18.81 0.77 6.85
C PRO A 64 19.94 0.63 7.89
N ILE A 65 19.64 0.15 9.10
CA ILE A 65 20.56 0.21 10.25
C ILE A 65 20.87 -1.19 10.81
N SER A 66 19.91 -2.10 10.89
CA SER A 66 20.11 -3.43 11.49
C SER A 66 20.50 -4.47 10.46
N LYS A 67 21.44 -5.35 10.80
CA LYS A 67 21.76 -6.55 9.98
C LYS A 67 20.69 -7.64 10.09
N ASN A 68 19.84 -7.57 11.11
CA ASN A 68 18.89 -8.62 11.45
C ASN A 68 17.46 -8.07 11.45
N ILE A 69 16.82 -8.08 10.28
CA ILE A 69 15.36 -7.97 10.16
C ILE A 69 14.82 -9.32 9.75
N LYS A 70 13.79 -9.77 10.48
CA LYS A 70 12.95 -10.90 10.09
C LYS A 70 11.56 -10.36 9.80
N LEU A 71 11.09 -10.54 8.58
CA LEU A 71 9.72 -10.26 8.18
C LEU A 71 9.04 -11.59 7.86
N TYR A 72 7.88 -11.81 8.45
CA TYR A 72 7.01 -12.94 8.13
C TYR A 72 5.82 -12.43 7.32
N ILE A 73 5.66 -12.94 6.12
CA ILE A 73 4.49 -12.68 5.27
C ILE A 73 3.63 -13.94 5.34
N LEU A 74 2.53 -13.86 6.08
CA LEU A 74 1.67 -15.02 6.30
C LEU A 74 0.74 -15.27 5.12
N ILE A 75 0.19 -14.18 4.54
CA ILE A 75 -0.76 -14.25 3.44
C ILE A 75 -0.44 -13.19 2.39
N PHE A 76 -0.58 -13.57 1.12
CA PHE A 76 -0.42 -12.66 -0.01
C PHE A 76 -1.42 -13.01 -1.11
N TYR A 77 -2.14 -12.00 -1.59
CA TYR A 77 -3.09 -12.14 -2.68
C TYR A 77 -2.90 -11.03 -3.70
N LEU A 78 -2.82 -11.41 -4.97
CA LEU A 78 -2.96 -10.50 -6.10
C LEU A 78 -4.24 -10.87 -6.84
N ARG A 79 -5.17 -9.92 -6.97
CA ARG A 79 -6.48 -10.17 -7.58
C ARG A 79 -6.84 -9.00 -8.49
N ASN A 80 -7.34 -9.31 -9.68
CA ASN A 80 -8.05 -8.35 -10.51
C ASN A 80 -9.53 -8.45 -10.19
N LYS A 81 -10.13 -7.34 -9.73
CA LYS A 81 -11.56 -7.27 -9.42
C LYS A 81 -12.11 -5.92 -9.88
N THR A 82 -13.32 -5.93 -10.42
CA THR A 82 -14.12 -4.72 -10.61
C THR A 82 -14.67 -4.31 -9.26
N LEU A 83 -14.19 -3.20 -8.72
CA LEU A 83 -14.68 -2.62 -7.46
C LEU A 83 -15.71 -1.53 -7.77
N LYS A 84 -16.92 -1.64 -7.19
CA LYS A 84 -17.93 -0.57 -7.25
C LYS A 84 -17.53 0.63 -6.37
N PHE A 85 -16.86 0.39 -5.24
CA PHE A 85 -16.34 1.40 -4.31
C PHE A 85 -14.96 0.99 -3.78
N LEU A 86 -14.12 1.98 -3.42
CA LEU A 86 -12.75 1.79 -2.94
C LEU A 86 -12.65 1.57 -1.42
N TRP A 87 -13.78 1.66 -0.72
CA TRP A 87 -13.96 1.59 0.72
C TRP A 87 -14.91 0.44 1.04
#